data_AF-A0A3N9U9G5-F1
#
_entry.id   AF-A0A3N9U9G5-F1
#
_cell.length_a   1.000
_cell.length_b   1.000
_cell.length_c   1.000
_cell.angle_alpha   90.00
_cell.angle_beta   90.00
_cell.angle_gamma   90.00
#
_symmetry.space_group_name_H-M   'P 1'
#
loop_
_entity.id
_entity.type
_entity.pdbx_description
1 polymer ?
#
loop_
_entity_poly.entity_id
_entity_poly.type
_entity_poly.pdbx_seq_one_letter_code
_entity_poly.pdbx_strand_id
1 'polypeptide(L)'
;MKKSRILLSTALIMALSASSVYAHPGRTDSNGGHTCRTNCTERWGLEYGEYHYHNGGSSSSSNSSSSSSSSSSSAVKKSGPSVKEIAAQKAKKAQQEKEAAAKKAKQIAQAEQDGYADGLKDGYNGTSNISTSKYQGAYNKGYKKGFAKGELKLSNAKNKACRAGYAAAQKTKSAVVPAAYQTNTTLSAAFLQGFERYTIDVEKQKYYDMGYKDSFTMDKYKEPNLNNENRIRWYKEGFDAGKKAQVA
;
A
#
# COMPACT_ATOMS: atom_id res chain seq x y z
N MET A 1 -17.72 -37.89 18.73
CA MET A 1 -16.68 -37.63 17.68
C MET A 1 -16.58 -36.18 17.16
N LYS A 2 -17.41 -35.21 17.59
CA LYS A 2 -17.39 -33.83 17.04
C LYS A 2 -16.41 -32.85 17.71
N LYS A 3 -16.00 -33.08 18.97
CA LYS A 3 -15.09 -32.18 19.71
C LYS A 3 -13.60 -32.36 19.33
N SER A 4 -13.20 -33.56 18.92
CA SER A 4 -11.82 -33.86 18.51
C SER A 4 -11.43 -33.27 17.15
N ARG A 5 -12.41 -32.99 16.28
CA ARG A 5 -12.15 -32.38 14.95
C ARG A 5 -11.90 -30.87 15.04
N ILE A 6 -12.47 -30.20 16.03
CA ILE A 6 -12.27 -28.76 16.26
C ILE A 6 -10.85 -28.50 16.78
N LEU A 7 -10.36 -29.32 17.72
CA LEU A 7 -9.01 -29.20 18.29
C LEU A 7 -7.89 -29.43 17.25
N LEU A 8 -8.07 -30.37 16.31
CA LEU A 8 -7.11 -30.57 15.22
C LEU A 8 -7.08 -29.39 14.23
N SER A 9 -8.23 -28.75 13.98
CA SER A 9 -8.31 -27.62 13.03
C SER A 9 -7.65 -26.35 13.56
N THR A 10 -7.73 -26.09 14.87
CA THR A 10 -7.08 -24.92 15.49
C THR A 10 -5.56 -25.07 15.61
N ALA A 11 -5.05 -26.29 15.82
CA ALA A 11 -3.61 -26.54 15.88
C ALA A 11 -2.92 -26.37 14.52
N LEU A 12 -3.61 -26.73 13.42
CA LEU A 12 -3.08 -26.58 12.06
C LEU A 12 -2.97 -25.11 11.63
N ILE A 13 -3.90 -24.25 12.05
CA ILE A 13 -3.89 -22.81 11.73
C ILE A 13 -2.76 -22.07 12.45
N MET A 14 -2.41 -22.47 13.67
CA MET A 14 -1.32 -21.83 14.45
C MET A 14 0.09 -22.23 13.95
N ALA A 15 0.23 -23.39 13.31
CA ALA A 15 1.48 -23.83 12.70
C ALA A 15 1.83 -23.10 11.39
N LEU A 16 0.85 -22.48 10.73
CA LEU A 16 1.02 -21.77 9.46
C LEU A 16 1.51 -20.31 9.62
N SER A 17 1.70 -19.84 10.86
CA SER A 17 2.08 -18.45 11.19
C SER A 17 3.54 -18.26 11.61
N ALA A 18 4.45 -19.17 11.22
CA ALA A 18 5.88 -18.97 11.43
C ALA A 18 6.42 -17.85 10.51
N SER A 19 6.39 -16.61 11.00
CA SER A 19 7.05 -15.48 10.35
C SER A 19 8.56 -15.64 10.44
N SER A 20 9.23 -15.74 9.28
CA SER A 20 10.68 -15.78 9.20
C SER A 20 11.28 -14.49 9.77
N VAL A 21 11.99 -14.60 10.89
CA VAL A 21 12.85 -13.52 11.39
C VAL A 21 14.21 -13.69 10.72
N TYR A 22 14.51 -12.83 9.75
CA TYR A 22 15.85 -12.79 9.17
C TYR A 22 16.79 -12.15 10.20
N ALA A 23 17.79 -12.90 10.68
CA ALA A 23 18.93 -12.31 11.36
C ALA A 23 19.74 -11.50 10.34
N HIS A 24 20.13 -10.28 10.71
CA HIS A 24 20.95 -9.42 9.85
C HIS A 24 22.38 -10.01 9.71
N PRO A 25 23.01 -9.88 8.52
CA PRO A 25 24.38 -10.33 8.33
C PRO A 25 25.37 -9.37 8.99
N GLY A 26 25.98 -9.81 10.09
CA GLY A 26 27.03 -9.09 10.80
C GLY A 26 27.33 -9.80 12.11
N ARG A 27 28.53 -10.33 12.27
CA ARG A 27 28.95 -10.89 13.57
C ARG A 27 29.04 -9.73 14.56
N THR A 28 28.28 -9.83 15.66
CA THR A 28 28.43 -8.91 16.79
C THR A 28 29.87 -9.01 17.30
N ASP A 29 30.52 -7.86 17.44
CA ASP A 29 31.88 -7.80 17.97
C ASP A 29 31.89 -7.87 19.51
N SER A 30 33.09 -7.86 20.08
CA SER A 30 33.31 -7.96 21.53
C SER A 30 32.68 -6.81 22.34
N ASN A 31 32.28 -5.71 21.71
CA ASN A 31 31.62 -4.58 22.36
C ASN A 31 30.09 -4.68 22.33
N GLY A 32 29.52 -5.70 21.68
CA GLY A 32 28.06 -5.91 21.61
C GLY A 32 27.36 -5.12 20.50
N GLY A 33 28.12 -4.59 19.54
CA GLY A 33 27.59 -3.96 18.33
C GLY A 33 28.10 -4.61 17.05
N HIS A 34 27.72 -4.07 15.90
CA HIS A 34 28.28 -4.48 14.60
C HIS A 34 28.12 -3.39 13.54
N THR A 35 28.99 -3.43 12.52
CA THR A 35 28.89 -2.59 11.31
C THR A 35 28.06 -3.28 10.25
N CYS A 36 27.07 -2.57 9.69
CA CYS A 36 26.31 -3.08 8.55
C CYS A 36 27.14 -3.02 7.26
N ARG A 37 27.34 -4.17 6.60
CA ARG A 37 28.12 -4.29 5.35
C ARG A 37 27.39 -4.96 4.19
N THR A 38 26.16 -5.41 4.37
CA THR A 38 25.40 -6.08 3.29
C THR A 38 23.92 -5.82 3.46
N ASN A 39 23.24 -5.42 2.38
CA ASN A 39 21.81 -5.16 2.33
C ASN A 39 21.31 -4.13 3.38
N CYS A 40 22.14 -3.17 3.77
CA CYS A 40 21.88 -2.21 4.85
C CYS A 40 20.65 -1.35 4.58
N THR A 41 20.63 -0.69 3.43
CA THR A 41 19.58 0.28 3.11
C THR A 41 18.30 -0.41 2.64
N GLU A 42 18.44 -1.43 1.79
CA GLU A 42 17.32 -2.09 1.12
C GLU A 42 16.56 -3.09 2.00
N ARG A 43 17.20 -3.66 3.04
CA ARG A 43 16.53 -4.59 3.97
C ARG A 43 16.38 -4.06 5.39
N TRP A 44 17.32 -3.22 5.85
CA TRP A 44 17.37 -2.79 7.25
C TRP A 44 17.16 -1.28 7.45
N GLY A 45 17.10 -0.50 6.36
CA GLY A 45 16.94 0.95 6.41
C GLY A 45 18.10 1.68 7.07
N LEU A 46 19.29 1.07 7.10
CA LEU A 46 20.53 1.65 7.64
C LEU A 46 21.47 2.09 6.50
N GLU A 47 22.38 3.01 6.78
CA GLU A 47 23.39 3.42 5.81
C GLU A 47 24.50 2.36 5.72
N TYR A 48 25.07 2.17 4.52
CA TYR A 48 26.16 1.21 4.33
C TYR A 48 27.39 1.65 5.13
N GLY A 49 27.89 0.79 6.02
CA GLY A 49 29.01 1.10 6.92
C GLY A 49 28.62 1.67 8.28
N GLU A 50 27.33 1.81 8.58
CA GLU A 50 26.84 2.31 9.87
C GLU A 50 26.99 1.24 10.98
N TYR A 51 27.44 1.65 12.17
CA TYR A 51 27.66 0.78 13.33
C TYR A 51 26.54 0.90 14.35
N HIS A 52 25.98 -0.22 14.82
CA HIS A 52 24.87 -0.20 15.77
C HIS A 52 24.95 -1.28 16.87
N TYR A 53 24.41 -0.96 18.05
CA TYR A 53 24.40 -1.80 19.25
C TYR A 53 23.05 -2.50 19.45
N HIS A 54 23.07 -3.71 20.02
CA HIS A 54 21.87 -4.52 20.26
C HIS A 54 21.30 -4.44 21.70
N ASN A 55 21.79 -3.55 22.56
CA ASN A 55 21.36 -3.51 23.95
C ASN A 55 20.20 -2.53 24.20
N GLY A 56 19.00 -3.07 24.44
CA GLY A 56 17.89 -2.36 25.05
C GLY A 56 18.16 -2.04 26.52
N GLY A 57 18.92 -0.98 26.79
CA GLY A 57 19.19 -0.50 28.14
C GLY A 57 20.34 0.48 28.19
N SER A 58 20.12 1.65 28.78
CA SER A 58 21.05 2.78 28.85
C SER A 58 22.39 2.45 29.52
N SER A 59 23.50 2.88 28.90
CA SER A 59 24.75 3.29 29.56
C SER A 59 25.59 4.10 28.57
N SER A 60 25.54 5.42 28.66
CA SER A 60 26.58 6.24 29.29
C SER A 60 27.96 6.09 28.63
N SER A 61 28.28 7.10 27.84
CA SER A 61 29.63 7.46 27.44
C SER A 61 30.54 7.59 28.66
N SER A 62 31.65 6.86 28.65
CA SER A 62 32.81 7.19 29.46
C SER A 62 34.06 7.04 28.61
N ASN A 63 34.47 8.17 28.03
CA ASN A 63 35.79 8.37 27.47
C ASN A 63 36.79 8.50 28.64
N SER A 64 37.60 7.48 28.87
CA SER A 64 38.73 7.55 29.81
C SER A 64 39.96 8.04 29.07
N SER A 65 40.20 9.35 29.11
CA SER A 65 41.52 9.93 28.87
C SER A 65 42.16 10.24 30.21
N SER A 66 43.17 9.44 30.57
CA SER A 66 44.03 9.66 31.72
C SER A 66 45.25 10.47 31.31
N SER A 67 45.43 11.66 31.90
CA SER A 67 46.75 12.19 32.20
C SER A 67 46.72 13.20 33.35
N SER A 68 47.45 12.82 34.40
CA SER A 68 48.32 13.62 35.27
C SER A 68 47.79 14.85 36.01
N SER A 69 47.57 14.61 37.31
CA SER A 69 48.27 15.20 38.47
C SER A 69 48.13 16.69 38.84
N SER A 70 47.65 16.83 40.09
CA SER A 70 48.28 17.53 41.23
C SER A 70 47.84 18.93 41.64
N SER A 71 47.43 18.97 42.92
CA SER A 71 47.47 20.10 43.87
C SER A 71 46.49 21.26 43.59
N SER A 72 45.89 21.95 44.54
CA SER A 72 45.96 21.97 45.98
C SER A 72 44.72 22.69 46.53
N SER A 73 44.34 22.31 47.74
CA SER A 73 43.62 23.04 48.79
C SER A 73 42.96 24.39 48.46
N SER A 74 41.65 24.48 48.71
CA SER A 74 41.09 25.58 49.51
C SER A 74 39.66 25.26 49.93
N ALA A 75 39.47 25.22 51.25
CA ALA A 75 38.19 25.07 51.91
C ALA A 75 37.30 26.27 51.59
N VAL A 76 36.23 26.04 50.83
CA VAL A 76 35.07 26.94 50.78
C VAL A 76 33.86 26.09 51.10
N LYS A 77 33.28 26.31 52.30
CA LYS A 77 31.94 25.82 52.65
C LYS A 77 30.94 26.49 51.70
N LYS A 78 30.66 25.85 50.58
CA LYS A 78 29.46 26.10 49.79
C LYS A 78 28.51 24.94 50.09
N SER A 79 27.43 25.24 50.81
CA SER A 79 26.35 24.31 51.10
C SER A 79 25.90 23.67 49.79
N GLY A 80 26.33 22.43 49.56
CA GLY A 80 25.86 21.64 48.44
C GLY A 80 24.37 21.41 48.56
N PRO A 81 23.64 21.24 47.43
CA PRO A 81 22.21 20.98 47.47
C PRO A 81 21.93 19.82 48.43
N SER A 82 20.97 20.01 49.31
CA SER A 82 20.55 18.99 50.27
C SER A 82 20.24 17.69 49.53
N VAL A 83 20.47 16.53 50.16
CA VAL A 83 20.11 15.22 49.58
C VAL A 83 18.65 15.20 49.09
N LYS A 84 17.76 15.97 49.72
CA LYS A 84 16.37 16.21 49.27
C LYS A 84 16.26 17.00 47.96
N GLU A 85 17.12 17.98 47.73
CA GLU A 85 17.16 18.80 46.52
C GLU A 85 17.66 18.00 45.29
N ILE A 86 18.66 17.14 45.49
CA ILE A 86 19.15 16.23 44.44
C ILE A 86 18.06 15.22 44.03
N ALA A 87 17.31 14.69 45.00
CA ALA A 87 16.18 13.79 44.73
C ALA A 87 15.03 14.51 44.00
N ALA A 88 14.71 15.74 44.39
CA ALA A 88 13.69 16.55 43.72
C ALA A 88 14.07 16.93 42.28
N GLN A 89 15.35 17.24 42.02
CA GLN A 89 15.86 17.52 40.67
C GLN A 89 15.83 16.27 39.77
N LYS A 90 16.20 15.09 40.28
CA LYS A 90 16.07 13.81 39.56
C LYS A 90 14.60 13.51 39.20
N ALA A 91 13.67 13.73 40.13
CA ALA A 91 12.24 13.51 39.88
C ALA A 91 11.70 14.46 38.80
N LYS A 92 12.07 15.74 38.82
CA LYS A 92 11.69 16.71 37.78
C LYS A 92 12.26 16.35 36.41
N LYS A 93 13.53 15.92 36.33
CA LYS A 93 14.14 15.46 35.08
C LYS A 93 13.44 14.23 34.50
N ALA A 94 13.14 13.23 35.34
CA ALA A 94 12.41 12.04 34.93
C ALA A 94 10.98 12.36 34.43
N GLN A 95 10.31 13.34 35.04
CA GLN A 95 8.99 13.80 34.60
C GLN A 95 9.06 14.54 33.25
N GLN A 96 10.05 15.41 33.06
CA GLN A 96 10.28 16.10 31.79
C GLN A 96 10.63 15.12 30.65
N GLU A 97 11.44 14.10 30.92
CA GLU A 97 11.77 13.06 29.95
C GLU A 97 10.52 12.25 29.54
N LYS A 98 9.63 11.91 30.49
CA LYS A 98 8.34 11.27 30.20
C LYS A 98 7.43 12.15 29.35
N GLU A 99 7.32 13.44 29.65
CA GLU A 99 6.51 14.37 28.83
C GLU A 99 7.10 14.57 27.43
N ALA A 100 8.42 14.67 27.29
CA ALA A 100 9.10 14.78 26.00
C ALA A 100 8.88 13.52 25.15
N ALA A 101 8.96 12.33 25.75
CA ALA A 101 8.65 11.07 25.08
C ALA A 101 7.18 11.01 24.62
N ALA A 102 6.24 11.45 25.46
CA ALA A 102 4.82 11.51 25.11
C ALA A 102 4.53 12.49 23.95
N LYS A 103 5.17 13.67 23.95
CA LYS A 103 5.06 14.64 22.84
C LYS A 103 5.62 14.07 21.53
N LYS A 104 6.78 13.42 21.59
CA LYS A 104 7.39 12.76 20.41
C LYS A 104 6.49 11.66 19.86
N ALA A 105 5.88 10.85 20.72
CA ALA A 105 4.92 9.82 20.31
C ALA A 105 3.69 10.41 19.59
N LYS A 106 3.14 11.53 20.09
CA LYS A 106 2.03 12.24 19.43
C LYS A 106 2.43 12.78 18.05
N GLN A 107 3.61 13.37 17.93
CA GLN A 107 4.11 13.87 16.63
C GLN A 107 4.30 12.74 15.60
N ILE A 108 4.80 11.57 16.03
CA ILE A 108 4.95 10.40 15.16
C ILE A 108 3.58 9.89 14.69
N ALA A 109 2.59 9.83 15.59
CA ALA A 109 1.24 9.43 15.24
C ALA A 109 0.58 10.41 14.25
N GLN A 110 0.73 11.72 14.49
CA GLN A 110 0.23 12.76 13.60
C GLN A 110 0.86 12.63 12.20
N ALA A 111 2.18 12.42 12.14
CA ALA A 111 2.87 12.25 10.87
C ALA A 111 2.33 11.04 10.07
N GLU A 112 2.02 9.90 10.70
CA GLU A 112 1.38 8.76 10.00
C GLU A 112 -0.02 9.11 9.48
N GLN A 113 -0.81 9.89 10.23
CA GLN A 113 -2.13 10.33 9.80
C GLN A 113 -2.07 11.32 8.64
N ASP A 114 -1.19 12.31 8.72
CA ASP A 114 -1.00 13.32 7.67
C ASP A 114 -0.54 12.63 6.38
N GLY A 115 0.45 11.74 6.49
CA GLY A 115 0.91 10.93 5.37
C GLY A 115 -0.23 10.12 4.76
N TYR A 116 -1.05 9.47 5.57
CA TYR A 116 -2.20 8.72 5.07
C TYR A 116 -3.20 9.60 4.32
N ALA A 117 -3.50 10.79 4.83
CA ALA A 117 -4.43 11.72 4.18
C ALA A 117 -3.90 12.21 2.83
N ASP A 118 -2.62 12.55 2.76
CA ASP A 118 -1.96 13.00 1.52
C ASP A 118 -1.88 11.86 0.51
N GLY A 119 -1.42 10.68 0.94
CA GLY A 119 -1.40 9.49 0.10
C GLY A 119 -2.78 9.16 -0.46
N LEU A 120 -3.84 9.28 0.35
CA LEU A 120 -5.20 8.99 -0.13
C LEU A 120 -5.66 9.94 -1.24
N LYS A 121 -5.31 11.23 -1.16
CA LYS A 121 -5.59 12.20 -2.23
C LYS A 121 -4.78 11.89 -3.47
N ASP A 122 -3.49 11.66 -3.31
CA ASP A 122 -2.55 11.42 -4.40
C ASP A 122 -2.87 10.12 -5.16
N GLY A 123 -3.17 9.04 -4.42
CA GLY A 123 -3.61 7.78 -5.00
C GLY A 123 -4.95 7.90 -5.71
N TYR A 124 -5.86 8.76 -5.24
CA TYR A 124 -7.13 9.02 -5.94
C TYR A 124 -6.93 9.84 -7.22
N ASN A 125 -5.96 10.75 -7.24
CA ASN A 125 -5.64 11.59 -8.40
C ASN A 125 -4.67 10.90 -9.39
N GLY A 126 -4.09 9.76 -9.02
CA GLY A 126 -3.10 9.05 -9.85
C GLY A 126 -1.75 9.76 -9.95
N THR A 127 -1.47 10.71 -9.04
CA THR A 127 -0.23 11.48 -9.00
C THR A 127 0.64 10.95 -7.88
N SER A 128 1.72 10.23 -8.18
CA SER A 128 2.66 9.77 -7.15
C SER A 128 3.71 10.84 -6.88
N ASN A 129 3.60 11.53 -5.74
CA ASN A 129 4.64 12.46 -5.27
C ASN A 129 5.47 11.81 -4.15
N ILE A 130 6.23 10.77 -4.50
CA ILE A 130 7.20 10.13 -3.58
C ILE A 130 8.48 10.98 -3.42
N SER A 131 8.60 12.12 -4.10
CA SER A 131 9.78 12.97 -3.95
C SER A 131 9.59 13.99 -2.82
N THR A 132 9.84 13.59 -1.58
CA THR A 132 10.44 14.54 -0.62
C THR A 132 11.27 13.82 0.44
N SER A 133 12.57 14.03 0.34
CA SER A 133 13.66 13.72 1.26
C SER A 133 13.53 14.32 2.68
N LYS A 134 12.34 14.72 3.12
CA LYS A 134 12.12 15.52 4.35
C LYS A 134 11.35 14.78 5.46
N TYR A 135 10.74 13.62 5.19
CA TYR A 135 9.78 12.96 6.12
C TYR A 135 9.91 11.42 6.19
N GLN A 136 11.12 10.91 6.41
CA GLN A 136 11.35 9.47 6.60
C GLN A 136 10.71 8.95 7.91
N GLY A 137 10.13 7.74 7.88
CA GLY A 137 9.50 7.09 9.04
C GLY A 137 7.97 6.98 8.96
N ALA A 138 7.27 7.43 10.00
CA ALA A 138 5.83 7.24 10.19
C ALA A 138 4.96 7.88 9.09
N TYR A 139 5.37 9.05 8.57
CA TYR A 139 4.69 9.70 7.45
C TYR A 139 4.68 8.84 6.19
N ASN A 140 5.85 8.34 5.75
CA ASN A 140 5.95 7.49 4.58
C ASN A 140 5.12 6.20 4.73
N LYS A 141 5.12 5.61 5.93
CA LYS A 141 4.24 4.47 6.25
C LYS A 141 2.75 4.83 6.07
N GLY A 142 2.34 5.99 6.57
CA GLY A 142 0.99 6.53 6.37
C GLY A 142 0.67 6.73 4.90
N TYR A 143 1.55 7.44 4.18
CA TYR A 143 1.42 7.77 2.77
C TYR A 143 1.26 6.54 1.89
N LYS A 144 2.12 5.53 2.02
CA LYS A 144 2.00 4.27 1.25
C LYS A 144 0.64 3.60 1.44
N LYS A 145 0.14 3.55 2.68
CA LYS A 145 -1.20 3.00 2.99
C LYS A 145 -2.31 3.86 2.41
N GLY A 146 -2.19 5.18 2.53
CA GLY A 146 -3.12 6.15 1.99
C GLY A 146 -3.22 6.02 0.48
N PHE A 147 -2.08 6.00 -0.20
CA PHE A 147 -1.96 5.89 -1.66
C PHE A 147 -2.64 4.64 -2.20
N ALA A 148 -2.31 3.47 -1.66
CA ALA A 148 -2.98 2.22 -2.05
C ALA A 148 -4.51 2.28 -1.85
N LYS A 149 -4.97 2.94 -0.78
CA LYS A 149 -6.42 3.13 -0.54
C LYS A 149 -7.04 4.13 -1.53
N GLY A 150 -6.32 5.19 -1.86
CA GLY A 150 -6.69 6.18 -2.87
C GLY A 150 -6.84 5.55 -4.25
N GLU A 151 -5.88 4.72 -4.67
CA GLU A 151 -5.92 3.99 -5.94
C GLU A 151 -7.12 3.04 -6.00
N LEU A 152 -7.38 2.29 -4.92
CA LEU A 152 -8.56 1.44 -4.83
C LEU A 152 -9.86 2.26 -4.96
N LYS A 153 -9.90 3.45 -4.34
CA LYS A 153 -11.05 4.36 -4.43
C LYS A 153 -11.23 4.88 -5.87
N LEU A 154 -10.15 5.25 -6.55
CA LEU A 154 -10.18 5.65 -7.95
C LEU A 154 -10.67 4.50 -8.84
N SER A 155 -10.14 3.29 -8.66
CA SER A 155 -10.56 2.10 -9.41
C SER A 155 -12.06 1.82 -9.26
N ASN A 156 -12.58 1.88 -8.03
CA ASN A 156 -14.00 1.73 -7.77
C ASN A 156 -14.84 2.85 -8.41
N ALA A 157 -14.36 4.09 -8.38
CA ALA A 157 -15.03 5.21 -9.02
C ALA A 157 -15.06 5.05 -10.56
N LYS A 158 -13.96 4.58 -11.17
CA LYS A 158 -13.90 4.25 -12.61
C LYS A 158 -14.90 3.16 -12.98
N ASN A 159 -14.96 2.07 -12.21
CA ASN A 159 -15.92 1.00 -12.43
C ASN A 159 -17.36 1.50 -12.34
N LYS A 160 -17.66 2.38 -11.37
CA LYS A 160 -18.99 3.00 -11.25
C LYS A 160 -19.31 3.89 -12.46
N ALA A 161 -18.35 4.70 -12.91
CA ALA A 161 -18.51 5.57 -14.08
C ALA A 161 -18.74 4.75 -15.37
N CYS A 162 -17.95 3.69 -15.58
CA CYS A 162 -18.11 2.76 -16.70
C CYS A 162 -19.49 2.10 -16.71
N ARG A 163 -19.95 1.58 -15.57
CA ARG A 163 -21.32 1.02 -15.45
C ARG A 163 -22.40 2.06 -15.76
N ALA A 164 -22.21 3.30 -15.34
CA ALA A 164 -23.13 4.39 -15.64
C ALA A 164 -23.15 4.72 -17.15
N GLY A 165 -21.99 4.74 -17.81
CA GLY A 165 -21.89 4.94 -19.26
C GLY A 165 -22.59 3.83 -20.05
N TYR A 166 -22.36 2.58 -19.65
CA TYR A 166 -23.02 1.41 -20.24
C TYR A 166 -24.55 1.49 -20.11
N ALA A 167 -25.05 1.88 -18.93
CA ALA A 167 -26.48 2.06 -18.68
C ALA A 167 -27.06 3.28 -19.43
N ALA A 168 -26.30 4.34 -19.60
CA ALA A 168 -26.71 5.50 -20.38
C ALA A 168 -26.88 5.15 -21.86
N ALA A 169 -25.94 4.39 -22.42
CA ALA A 169 -25.99 3.94 -23.81
C ALA A 169 -27.25 3.10 -24.12
N GLN A 170 -27.67 2.25 -23.17
CA GLN A 170 -28.93 1.49 -23.25
C GLN A 170 -30.17 2.39 -23.32
N LYS A 171 -30.18 3.50 -22.59
CA LYS A 171 -31.39 4.32 -22.41
C LYS A 171 -31.51 5.45 -23.43
N THR A 172 -30.45 6.22 -23.60
CA THR A 172 -30.52 7.52 -24.30
C THR A 172 -29.77 7.53 -25.63
N LYS A 173 -28.90 6.55 -25.87
CA LYS A 173 -27.99 6.50 -27.04
C LYS A 173 -27.13 7.79 -27.21
N SER A 174 -27.00 8.60 -26.17
CA SER A 174 -26.27 9.88 -26.20
C SER A 174 -25.08 9.83 -25.25
N ALA A 175 -23.89 10.09 -25.78
CA ALA A 175 -22.60 10.00 -25.07
C ALA A 175 -22.27 11.24 -24.21
N VAL A 176 -23.28 11.97 -23.73
CA VAL A 176 -23.07 13.15 -22.89
C VAL A 176 -22.62 12.71 -21.50
N VAL A 177 -21.41 13.11 -21.11
CA VAL A 177 -20.83 12.78 -19.80
C VAL A 177 -21.55 13.56 -18.70
N PRO A 178 -22.12 12.90 -17.68
CA PRO A 178 -22.76 13.57 -16.54
C PRO A 178 -21.80 14.47 -15.76
N ALA A 179 -22.31 15.59 -15.21
CA ALA A 179 -21.54 16.54 -14.40
C ALA A 179 -20.72 15.89 -13.29
N ALA A 180 -21.22 14.80 -12.69
CA ALA A 180 -20.53 14.03 -11.66
C ALA A 180 -19.18 13.43 -12.08
N TYR A 181 -18.91 13.32 -13.39
CA TYR A 181 -17.67 12.76 -13.94
C TYR A 181 -16.84 13.77 -14.74
N GLN A 182 -17.39 14.95 -15.05
CA GLN A 182 -16.75 15.92 -15.95
C GLN A 182 -15.45 16.52 -15.39
N THR A 183 -15.37 16.71 -14.08
CA THR A 183 -14.22 17.35 -13.42
C THR A 183 -13.02 16.42 -13.23
N ASN A 184 -13.21 15.10 -13.39
CA ASN A 184 -12.14 14.12 -13.31
C ASN A 184 -12.03 13.40 -14.66
N THR A 185 -10.99 13.75 -15.43
CA THR A 185 -10.73 13.21 -16.77
C THR A 185 -10.69 11.68 -16.78
N THR A 186 -10.15 11.06 -15.74
CA THR A 186 -10.08 9.60 -15.61
C THR A 186 -11.47 8.96 -15.44
N LEU A 187 -12.38 9.61 -14.71
CA LEU A 187 -13.76 9.13 -14.55
C LEU A 187 -14.60 9.40 -15.80
N SER A 188 -14.41 10.55 -16.44
CA SER A 188 -15.03 10.88 -17.72
C SER A 188 -14.67 9.84 -18.80
N ALA A 189 -13.37 9.50 -18.93
CA ALA A 189 -12.91 8.47 -19.84
C ALA A 189 -13.53 7.09 -19.52
N ALA A 190 -13.60 6.73 -18.23
CA ALA A 190 -14.23 5.47 -17.82
C ALA A 190 -15.72 5.42 -18.18
N PHE A 191 -16.45 6.54 -18.04
CA PHE A 191 -17.85 6.63 -18.47
C PHE A 191 -17.99 6.40 -19.98
N LEU A 192 -17.19 7.10 -20.79
CA LEU A 192 -17.22 6.96 -22.25
C LEU A 192 -16.85 5.54 -22.70
N GLN A 193 -15.87 4.91 -22.06
CA GLN A 193 -15.51 3.51 -22.30
C GLN A 193 -16.69 2.56 -22.06
N GLY A 194 -17.45 2.79 -20.98
CA GLY A 194 -18.66 2.01 -20.70
C GLY A 194 -19.74 2.19 -21.75
N PHE A 195 -19.92 3.43 -22.23
CA PHE A 195 -20.85 3.74 -23.30
C PHE A 195 -20.48 3.01 -24.60
N GLU A 196 -19.23 3.14 -25.03
CA GLU A 196 -18.70 2.47 -26.23
C GLU A 196 -18.82 0.94 -26.13
N ARG A 197 -18.51 0.37 -24.95
CA ARG A 197 -18.62 -1.07 -24.74
C ARG A 197 -20.03 -1.60 -24.97
N TYR A 198 -21.07 -0.85 -24.57
CA TYR A 198 -22.44 -1.24 -24.90
C TYR A 198 -22.70 -1.25 -26.42
N THR A 199 -22.19 -0.25 -27.15
CA THR A 199 -22.37 -0.20 -28.61
C THR A 199 -21.71 -1.40 -29.30
N ILE A 200 -20.52 -1.79 -28.83
CA ILE A 200 -19.81 -2.99 -29.27
C ILE A 200 -20.60 -4.25 -28.93
N ASP A 201 -21.13 -4.37 -27.70
CA ASP A 201 -21.90 -5.55 -27.28
C ASP A 201 -23.17 -5.72 -28.13
N VAL A 202 -23.89 -4.64 -28.42
CA VAL A 202 -25.08 -4.67 -29.30
C VAL A 202 -24.71 -5.07 -30.72
N GLU A 203 -23.62 -4.53 -31.25
CA GLU A 203 -23.14 -4.90 -32.58
C GLU A 203 -22.70 -6.36 -32.63
N LYS A 204 -21.94 -6.81 -31.62
CA LYS A 204 -21.55 -8.21 -31.45
C LYS A 204 -22.77 -9.12 -31.45
N GLN A 205 -23.77 -8.82 -30.64
CA GLN A 205 -24.98 -9.65 -30.54
C GLN A 205 -25.70 -9.74 -31.89
N LYS A 206 -25.80 -8.62 -32.62
CA LYS A 206 -26.41 -8.61 -33.96
C LYS A 206 -25.71 -9.57 -34.93
N TYR A 207 -24.39 -9.52 -35.02
CA TYR A 207 -23.64 -10.40 -35.94
C TYR A 207 -23.62 -11.85 -35.47
N TYR A 208 -23.52 -12.07 -34.15
CA TYR A 208 -23.66 -13.38 -33.54
C TYR A 208 -25.02 -14.02 -33.89
N ASP A 209 -26.13 -13.30 -33.71
CA ASP A 209 -27.47 -13.82 -33.99
C ASP A 209 -27.68 -14.14 -35.48
N MET A 210 -27.08 -13.34 -36.39
CA MET A 210 -27.11 -13.63 -37.83
C MET A 210 -26.39 -14.93 -38.14
N GLY A 211 -25.15 -15.09 -37.66
CA GLY A 211 -24.40 -16.33 -37.86
C GLY A 211 -25.09 -17.54 -37.24
N TYR A 212 -25.65 -17.38 -36.03
CA TYR A 212 -26.39 -18.44 -35.35
C TYR A 212 -27.61 -18.89 -36.16
N LYS A 213 -28.38 -17.96 -36.73
CA LYS A 213 -29.53 -18.31 -37.59
C LYS A 213 -29.08 -19.00 -38.87
N ASP A 214 -28.04 -18.49 -39.52
CA ASP A 214 -27.53 -19.04 -40.78
C ASP A 214 -26.92 -20.44 -40.60
N SER A 215 -26.53 -20.81 -39.38
CA SER A 215 -26.09 -22.18 -39.10
C SER A 215 -27.17 -23.23 -39.33
N PHE A 216 -28.45 -22.87 -39.23
CA PHE A 216 -29.59 -23.77 -39.45
C PHE A 216 -29.99 -23.89 -40.92
N THR A 217 -29.51 -22.97 -41.77
CA THR A 217 -29.85 -22.94 -43.20
C THR A 217 -28.68 -23.34 -44.09
N MET A 218 -27.44 -23.14 -43.64
CA MET A 218 -26.23 -23.45 -44.42
C MET A 218 -25.57 -24.75 -43.96
N ASP A 219 -25.19 -25.62 -44.90
CA ASP A 219 -24.47 -26.87 -44.58
C ASP A 219 -23.05 -26.62 -44.06
N LYS A 220 -22.37 -25.62 -44.61
CA LYS A 220 -21.00 -25.24 -44.25
C LYS A 220 -20.91 -23.73 -44.05
N TYR A 221 -19.97 -23.31 -43.19
CA TYR A 221 -19.67 -21.90 -42.99
C TYR A 221 -19.24 -21.25 -44.32
N LYS A 222 -19.87 -20.12 -44.65
CA LYS A 222 -19.45 -19.23 -45.72
C LYS A 222 -19.21 -17.86 -45.12
N GLU A 223 -18.02 -17.32 -45.35
CA GLU A 223 -17.65 -16.01 -44.82
C GLU A 223 -18.55 -14.90 -45.40
N PRO A 224 -19.15 -14.05 -44.55
CA PRO A 224 -20.01 -12.96 -45.02
C PRO A 224 -19.15 -11.82 -45.59
N ASN A 225 -19.66 -11.15 -46.63
CA ASN A 225 -19.00 -9.99 -47.22
C ASN A 225 -19.15 -8.75 -46.30
N LEU A 226 -18.30 -8.65 -45.28
CA LEU A 226 -18.29 -7.58 -44.29
C LEU A 226 -16.91 -6.93 -44.22
N ASN A 227 -16.83 -5.61 -44.31
CA ASN A 227 -15.55 -4.88 -44.30
C ASN A 227 -14.95 -4.68 -42.89
N ASN A 228 -15.28 -5.54 -41.91
CA ASN A 228 -14.81 -5.40 -40.53
C ASN A 228 -14.58 -6.78 -39.91
N GLU A 229 -13.33 -7.03 -39.51
CA GLU A 229 -12.89 -8.32 -38.96
C GLU A 229 -13.63 -8.76 -37.69
N ASN A 230 -14.00 -7.81 -36.82
CA ASN A 230 -14.75 -8.13 -35.60
C ASN A 230 -16.15 -8.63 -35.95
N ARG A 231 -16.81 -8.02 -36.94
CA ARG A 231 -18.14 -8.45 -37.40
C ARG A 231 -18.09 -9.85 -38.02
N ILE A 232 -17.07 -10.13 -38.86
CA ILE A 232 -16.84 -11.47 -39.42
C ILE A 232 -16.62 -12.48 -38.29
N ARG A 233 -15.77 -12.15 -37.31
CA ARG A 233 -15.49 -13.03 -36.18
C ARG A 233 -16.74 -13.34 -35.35
N TRP A 234 -17.51 -12.32 -34.97
CA TRP A 234 -18.74 -12.51 -34.17
C TRP A 234 -19.79 -13.30 -34.93
N TYR A 235 -19.91 -13.08 -36.25
CA TYR A 235 -20.76 -13.89 -37.10
C TYR A 235 -20.31 -15.36 -37.09
N LYS A 236 -19.02 -15.64 -37.26
CA LYS A 236 -18.48 -16.99 -37.19
C LYS A 236 -18.71 -17.66 -35.82
N GLU A 237 -18.50 -16.93 -34.72
CA GLU A 237 -18.80 -17.40 -33.36
C GLU A 237 -20.27 -17.84 -33.22
N GLY A 238 -21.20 -17.05 -33.76
CA GLY A 238 -22.62 -17.38 -33.80
C GLY A 238 -22.91 -18.64 -34.62
N PHE A 239 -22.33 -18.70 -35.82
CA PHE A 239 -22.50 -19.84 -36.72
C PHE A 239 -22.02 -21.16 -36.09
N ASP A 240 -20.80 -21.15 -35.53
CA ASP A 240 -20.21 -22.31 -34.87
C ASP A 240 -21.07 -22.75 -33.66
N ALA A 241 -21.59 -21.78 -32.89
CA ALA A 241 -22.47 -22.07 -31.75
C ALA A 241 -23.80 -22.69 -32.18
N GLY A 242 -24.41 -22.21 -33.25
CA GLY A 242 -25.65 -22.76 -33.79
C GLY A 242 -25.45 -24.17 -34.37
N LYS A 243 -24.32 -24.43 -35.06
CA LYS A 243 -23.95 -25.79 -35.48
C LYS A 243 -23.78 -26.73 -34.29
N LYS A 244 -23.12 -26.28 -33.23
CA LYS A 244 -22.97 -27.05 -31.99
C LYS A 244 -24.33 -27.38 -31.35
N ALA A 245 -25.30 -26.45 -31.40
CA ALA A 245 -26.64 -26.68 -30.84
C ALA A 245 -27.47 -27.69 -31.65
N GLN A 246 -27.16 -27.94 -32.93
CA GLN A 246 -27.85 -28.94 -33.75
C GLN A 246 -27.39 -30.39 -33.47
N VAL A 247 -26.19 -30.54 -32.90
CA VAL A 247 -25.59 -31.85 -32.59
C VAL A 247 -25.64 -32.20 -31.10
N ALA A 248 -26.24 -31.32 -30.28
CA ALA A 248 -26.43 -31.50 -28.84
C ALA A 248 -27.86 -31.99 -28.53
#